data_AF-A0A2S9J9I4-F1
#
_entry.id   AF-A0A2S9J9I4-F1
#
_cell.length_a   1.000
_cell.length_b   1.000
_cell.length_c   1.000
_cell.angle_alpha   90.00
_cell.angle_beta   90.00
_cell.angle_gamma   90.00
#
_symmetry.space_group_name_H-M   'P 1'
#
loop_
_entity.id
_entity.type
_entity.pdbx_description
1 polymer ?
#
loop_
_entity_poly.entity_id
_entity_poly.type
_entity_poly.pdbx_seq_one_letter_code
_entity_poly.pdbx_strand_id
1 'polypeptide(L)'
;TPAPEIYRRLLAHVEDLARIVEDLRVLGLSNAGQLELKLDRVDLAEEVDAVTASVDQDLSGSGIILKRDLGRAITFADRARIRQ
;
A
#
# COMPACT_ATOMS: atom_id res chain seq x y z
N THR A 1 17.42 -32.15 -29.29
CA THR A 1 16.37 -31.11 -29.41
C THR A 1 16.29 -30.41 -28.06
N PRO A 2 16.67 -29.13 -27.92
CA PRO A 2 16.58 -28.44 -26.64
C PRO A 2 15.10 -28.16 -26.39
N ALA A 3 14.54 -28.88 -25.44
CA ALA A 3 13.11 -29.11 -25.33
C ALA A 3 12.66 -28.65 -23.92
N PRO A 4 11.48 -28.05 -23.80
CA PRO A 4 10.90 -27.36 -22.64
C PRO A 4 11.66 -26.35 -21.77
N GLU A 5 12.87 -26.65 -21.30
CA GLU A 5 13.44 -25.87 -20.19
C GLU A 5 13.90 -24.47 -20.57
N ILE A 6 14.45 -24.31 -21.77
CA ILE A 6 14.86 -23.00 -22.30
C ILE A 6 13.62 -22.11 -22.53
N TYR A 7 12.53 -22.70 -23.02
CA TYR A 7 11.27 -21.98 -23.26
C TYR A 7 10.62 -21.52 -21.94
N ARG A 8 10.64 -22.36 -20.89
CA ARG A 8 10.16 -21.99 -19.56
C ARG A 8 10.99 -20.88 -18.93
N ARG A 9 12.32 -20.92 -19.07
CA ARG A 9 13.18 -19.84 -18.58
C ARG A 9 12.92 -18.54 -19.31
N LEU A 10 12.73 -18.58 -20.63
CA LEU A 10 12.43 -17.39 -21.42
C LEU A 10 11.08 -16.78 -21.02
N LEU A 11 10.07 -17.63 -20.81
CA LEU A 11 8.75 -17.18 -20.35
C LEU A 11 8.81 -16.54 -18.96
N ALA A 12 9.51 -17.15 -18.01
CA ALA A 12 9.71 -16.56 -16.68
C ALA A 12 10.43 -15.20 -16.74
N HIS A 13 11.43 -15.05 -17.63
CA HIS A 13 12.11 -13.76 -17.80
C HIS A 13 11.18 -12.70 -18.42
N VAL A 14 10.28 -13.09 -19.31
CA VAL A 14 9.28 -12.18 -19.89
C VAL A 14 8.25 -11.75 -18.83
N GLU A 15 7.84 -12.66 -17.96
CA GLU A 15 6.94 -12.37 -16.84
C GLU A 15 7.60 -11.43 -15.81
N ASP A 16 8.87 -11.67 -15.46
CA ASP A 16 9.63 -10.80 -14.58
C ASP A 16 9.85 -9.41 -15.18
N LEU A 17 10.13 -9.34 -16.49
CA LEU A 17 10.28 -8.05 -17.17
C LEU A 17 8.94 -7.29 -17.24
N ALA A 18 7.83 -8.00 -17.48
CA ALA A 18 6.49 -7.40 -17.49
C ALA A 18 6.13 -6.83 -16.11
N ARG A 19 6.50 -7.53 -15.03
CA ARG A 19 6.31 -7.06 -13.66
C ARG A 19 7.15 -5.82 -13.35
N ILE A 20 8.41 -5.78 -13.76
CA ILE A 20 9.27 -4.59 -13.59
C ILE A 20 8.72 -3.40 -14.39
N VAL A 21 8.20 -3.63 -15.60
CA VAL A 21 7.59 -2.57 -16.41
C VAL A 21 6.31 -2.05 -15.74
N GLU A 22 5.49 -2.91 -15.14
CA GLU A 22 4.32 -2.47 -14.39
C GLU A 22 4.71 -1.73 -13.11
N ASP A 23 5.71 -2.19 -12.36
CA ASP A 23 6.24 -1.48 -11.19
C ASP A 23 6.78 -0.09 -11.57
N LEU A 24 7.51 0.01 -12.69
CA LEU A 24 7.99 1.27 -13.23
C LEU A 24 6.85 2.14 -13.79
N ARG A 25 5.76 1.55 -14.28
CA ARG A 25 4.54 2.27 -14.68
C ARG A 25 3.83 2.83 -13.45
N VAL A 26 3.71 2.06 -12.38
CA VAL A 26 3.15 2.50 -11.08
C VAL A 26 4.00 3.63 -10.50
N LEU A 27 5.33 3.48 -10.50
CA LEU A 27 6.27 4.52 -10.05
C LEU A 27 6.28 5.73 -10.99
N GLY A 28 6.18 5.52 -12.30
CA GLY A 28 6.12 6.57 -13.32
C GLY A 28 4.82 7.36 -13.28
N LEU A 29 3.68 6.69 -13.06
CA LEU A 29 2.37 7.32 -12.79
C LEU A 29 2.38 8.09 -11.48
N SER A 30 3.11 7.60 -10.46
CA SER A 30 3.35 8.37 -9.24
C SER A 30 4.19 9.62 -9.47
N ASN A 31 4.97 9.71 -10.56
CA ASN A 31 5.94 10.79 -10.77
C ASN A 31 5.59 11.75 -11.93
N ALA A 32 4.74 11.36 -12.89
CA ALA A 32 4.57 12.07 -14.15
C ALA A 32 3.49 13.18 -14.19
N GLY A 33 2.85 13.54 -13.07
CA GLY A 33 2.19 14.86 -12.99
C GLY A 33 0.84 15.02 -12.28
N GLN A 34 0.34 14.07 -11.50
CA GLN A 34 -1.01 14.19 -10.89
C GLN A 34 -1.13 13.58 -9.49
N LEU A 35 -0.27 13.99 -8.57
CA LEU A 35 -0.61 13.87 -7.16
C LEU A 35 -1.29 15.16 -6.71
N GLU A 36 -2.42 15.48 -7.37
CA GLU A 36 -3.37 16.41 -6.78
C GLU A 36 -3.85 15.77 -5.48
N LEU A 37 -3.30 16.24 -4.36
CA LEU A 37 -3.76 15.85 -3.04
C LEU A 37 -5.26 16.13 -3.01
N LYS A 38 -6.06 15.08 -2.81
CA LYS A 38 -7.50 15.24 -2.61
C LYS A 38 -7.71 15.63 -1.16
N LEU A 39 -7.46 16.90 -0.86
CA LEU A 39 -7.62 17.45 0.47
C LEU A 39 -9.10 17.45 0.84
N ASP A 40 -9.45 16.68 1.86
CA ASP A 40 -10.75 16.70 2.50
C ASP A 40 -10.58 16.93 4.00
N ARG A 41 -11.67 17.28 4.67
CA ARG A 41 -11.71 17.37 6.12
C ARG A 41 -11.71 15.95 6.70
N VAL A 42 -10.63 15.58 7.37
CA VAL A 42 -10.41 14.25 7.93
C VAL A 42 -10.23 14.34 9.45
N ASP A 43 -10.83 13.42 10.19
CA ASP A 43 -10.49 13.20 11.60
C ASP A 43 -9.41 12.11 11.70
N LEU A 44 -8.19 12.51 12.05
CA LEU A 44 -7.06 11.58 12.12
C LEU A 44 -7.27 10.51 13.19
N ALA A 45 -8.02 10.80 14.24
CA ALA A 45 -8.33 9.81 15.26
C ALA A 45 -9.14 8.65 14.67
N GLU A 46 -10.15 8.96 13.84
CA GLU A 46 -10.97 7.93 13.17
C GLU A 46 -10.15 7.10 12.18
N GLU A 47 -9.25 7.74 11.42
CA GLU A 47 -8.39 7.00 10.49
C GLU A 47 -7.42 6.06 11.21
N VAL A 48 -6.79 6.51 12.29
CA VAL A 48 -5.88 5.69 13.08
C VAL A 48 -6.64 4.56 13.76
N ASP A 49 -7.84 4.81 14.32
CA ASP A 49 -8.69 3.76 14.87
C ASP A 49 -9.05 2.70 13.82
N ALA A 50 -9.43 3.11 12.61
CA ALA A 50 -9.78 2.18 11.55
C ALA A 50 -8.59 1.30 11.12
N VAL A 51 -7.41 1.88 10.96
CA VAL A 51 -6.19 1.12 10.60
C VAL A 51 -5.79 0.18 11.73
N THR A 52 -5.73 0.69 12.95
CA THR A 52 -5.33 -0.10 14.10
C THR A 52 -6.31 -1.23 14.40
N ALA A 53 -7.62 -1.04 14.17
CA ALA A 53 -8.62 -2.10 14.30
C ALA A 53 -8.34 -3.27 13.33
N SER A 54 -7.83 -3.00 12.13
CA SER A 54 -7.52 -4.04 11.14
C SER A 54 -6.34 -4.94 11.54
N VAL A 55 -5.43 -4.45 12.39
CA VAL A 55 -4.24 -5.20 12.86
C VAL A 55 -4.37 -5.69 14.31
N ASP A 56 -5.41 -5.26 15.04
CA ASP A 56 -5.60 -5.56 16.46
C ASP A 56 -5.72 -7.07 16.72
N GLN A 57 -6.40 -7.79 15.83
CA GLN A 57 -6.58 -9.23 15.93
C GLN A 57 -5.26 -9.99 15.78
N ASP A 58 -4.40 -9.57 14.85
CA ASP A 58 -3.09 -10.19 14.63
C ASP A 58 -2.14 -9.91 15.81
N LEU A 59 -2.16 -8.67 16.31
CA LEU A 59 -1.34 -8.27 17.46
C LEU A 59 -1.78 -8.99 18.74
N SER A 60 -3.07 -9.05 19.02
CA SER A 60 -3.61 -9.76 20.20
C SER A 60 -3.36 -11.26 20.12
N GLY A 61 -3.43 -11.87 18.94
CA GLY A 61 -3.05 -13.27 18.70
C GLY A 61 -1.58 -13.57 19.03
N SER A 62 -0.70 -12.57 18.95
CA SER A 62 0.71 -12.66 19.36
C SER A 62 0.99 -12.24 20.82
N GLY A 63 -0.07 -11.92 21.58
CA GLY A 63 0.04 -11.44 22.97
C GLY A 63 0.47 -9.97 23.08
N ILE A 64 0.48 -9.22 21.99
CA ILE A 64 0.80 -7.79 21.96
C ILE A 64 -0.49 -7.00 22.21
N ILE A 65 -0.47 -6.13 23.23
CA ILE A 65 -1.60 -5.26 23.57
C ILE A 65 -1.40 -3.91 22.89
N LEU A 66 -2.30 -3.57 21.97
CA LEU A 66 -2.31 -2.26 21.33
C LEU A 66 -3.06 -1.24 22.21
N LYS A 67 -2.35 -0.20 22.66
CA LYS A 67 -2.94 0.93 23.40
C LYS A 67 -3.14 2.11 22.45
N ARG A 68 -4.35 2.67 22.46
CA ARG A 68 -4.74 3.84 21.67
C ARG A 68 -5.04 4.98 22.63
N ASP A 69 -4.39 6.11 22.42
CA ASP A 69 -4.70 7.38 23.08
C ASP A 69 -4.92 8.42 21.99
N LEU A 70 -6.14 8.43 21.45
CA LEU A 70 -6.51 9.24 20.30
C LEU A 70 -7.50 10.32 20.75
N GLY A 71 -7.03 11.56 20.71
CA GLY A 71 -7.90 12.73 20.79
C GLY A 71 -8.39 13.13 19.41
N ARG A 72 -9.61 13.65 19.34
CA ARG A 72 -10.20 14.17 18.09
C ARG A 72 -9.25 15.14 17.39
N ALA A 73 -8.93 14.89 16.13
CA ALA A 73 -7.89 15.62 15.40
C ALA A 73 -8.31 15.91 13.95
N ILE A 74 -9.05 17.01 13.77
CA ILE A 74 -9.56 17.44 12.47
C ILE A 74 -8.47 18.17 11.67
N THR A 75 -8.17 17.68 10.46
CA THR A 75 -7.20 18.30 9.54
C THR A 75 -7.73 18.32 8.09
N PHE A 76 -7.10 19.11 7.22
CA PHE A 76 -7.33 19.05 5.78
C PHE A 76 -6.19 18.28 5.13
N ALA A 77 -6.48 17.07 4.67
CA ALA A 77 -5.47 16.16 4.16
C ALA A 77 -6.03 15.19 3.13
N ASP A 78 -5.13 14.57 2.39
CA ASP A 78 -5.47 13.44 1.53
C ASP A 78 -5.60 12.19 2.39
N ARG A 79 -6.86 11.77 2.62
CA ARG A 79 -7.22 10.63 3.47
C ARG A 79 -6.53 9.33 3.05
N ALA A 80 -6.48 9.07 1.73
CA ALA A 80 -5.92 7.82 1.21
C ALA A 80 -4.40 7.75 1.45
N ARG A 81 -3.71 8.89 1.34
CA ARG A 81 -2.27 9.00 1.57
C ARG A 81 -1.89 8.95 3.04
N ILE A 82 -2.65 9.57 3.93
CA ILE A 82 -2.37 9.52 5.38
C ILE A 82 -2.49 8.11 5.95
N ARG A 83 -3.32 7.26 5.32
CA ARG A 83 -3.55 5.89 5.77
C ARG A 83 -2.46 4.90 5.34
N GLN A 84 -1.65 5.24 4.34
CA GLN A 84 -0.59 4.39 3.78
C GLN A 84 0.69 4.49 4.60
#